data_AF-A0A2B0W1C1-F1
#
_entry.id   AF-A0A2B0W1C1-F1
#
_cell.length_a   1.000
_cell.length_b   1.000
_cell.length_c   1.000
_cell.angle_alpha   90.00
_cell.angle_beta   90.00
_cell.angle_gamma   90.00
#
_symmetry.space_group_name_H-M   'P 1'
#
loop_
_entity.id
_entity.type
_entity.pdbx_description
1 polymer ?
#
loop_
_entity_poly.entity_id
_entity_poly.type
_entity_poly.pdbx_seq_one_letter_code
_entity_poly.pdbx_strand_id
1 'polypeptide(L)'
;MREIDLNNIHIKKLNMKKIVLILIILFGLWNLIWFVTVTIKYQKFIDAVPKNKYGVYNKEESGYVFNVKTPDYLRFTGNLGVSKVESLDGLIIWPLLFGGYEYGVRLQKGDQVFEIYVDENMNPIYTDDKLAIEQIKKYQKEVQAMISKANDMWDLK
;
A
#
# COMPACT_ATOMS: atom_id res chain seq x y z
N MET A 1 -39.09 -23.05 39.32
CA MET A 1 -37.79 -22.85 38.67
C MET A 1 -37.71 -23.88 37.55
N ARG A 2 -37.73 -23.47 36.28
CA ARG A 2 -37.72 -24.42 35.14
C ARG A 2 -36.26 -24.78 34.83
N GLU A 3 -35.90 -26.04 35.03
CA GLU A 3 -34.64 -26.60 34.53
C GLU A 3 -34.64 -26.56 33.00
N ILE A 4 -33.60 -25.97 32.42
CA ILE A 4 -33.36 -26.03 30.99
C ILE A 4 -32.71 -27.40 30.74
N ASP A 5 -33.43 -28.29 30.07
CA ASP A 5 -32.91 -29.60 29.65
C ASP A 5 -31.87 -29.40 28.53
N LEU A 6 -30.60 -29.39 28.91
CA LEU A 6 -29.45 -29.23 28.02
C LEU A 6 -29.25 -30.43 27.06
N ASN A 7 -30.01 -31.52 27.22
CA ASN A 7 -29.88 -32.71 26.38
C ASN A 7 -30.51 -32.58 24.99
N ASN A 8 -31.28 -31.52 24.73
CA ASN A 8 -31.94 -31.29 23.44
C ASN A 8 -31.14 -30.40 22.46
N ILE A 9 -29.87 -30.08 22.75
CA ILE A 9 -29.00 -29.41 21.77
C ILE A 9 -28.43 -30.46 20.83
N HIS A 10 -29.20 -30.82 19.81
CA HIS A 10 -28.79 -31.76 18.77
C HIS A 10 -27.79 -31.10 17.82
N ILE A 11 -26.50 -31.07 18.18
CA ILE A 11 -25.43 -30.64 17.27
C ILE A 11 -25.28 -31.74 16.20
N LYS A 12 -25.83 -31.51 15.00
CA LYS A 12 -25.56 -32.37 13.83
C LYS A 12 -24.05 -32.48 13.63
N LYS A 13 -23.48 -33.68 13.80
CA LYS A 13 -22.08 -33.96 13.45
C LYS A 13 -21.87 -33.59 11.98
N LEU A 14 -21.11 -32.53 11.71
CA LEU A 14 -20.71 -32.20 10.35
C LEU A 14 -19.86 -33.35 9.80
N ASN A 15 -20.18 -33.80 8.59
CA ASN A 15 -19.39 -34.80 7.89
C ASN A 15 -18.01 -34.19 7.54
N MET A 16 -16.92 -34.84 7.97
CA MET A 16 -15.55 -34.38 7.74
C MET A 16 -15.27 -34.05 6.26
N LYS A 17 -15.80 -34.84 5.31
CA LYS A 17 -15.67 -34.56 3.87
C LYS A 17 -16.32 -33.24 3.48
N LYS A 18 -17.47 -32.90 4.08
CA LYS A 18 -18.16 -31.62 3.85
C LYS A 18 -17.35 -30.46 4.43
N ILE A 19 -16.76 -30.65 5.62
CA ILE A 19 -15.88 -29.63 6.23
C ILE A 19 -14.68 -29.36 5.33
N VAL A 20 -13.97 -30.41 4.89
CA VAL A 20 -12.82 -30.27 3.99
C VAL A 20 -13.21 -29.58 2.68
N LEU A 21 -14.34 -29.97 2.08
CA LEU A 21 -14.84 -29.32 0.87
C LEU A 21 -15.13 -27.83 1.09
N ILE A 22 -15.79 -27.48 2.20
CA ILE A 22 -16.06 -26.08 2.54
C ILE A 22 -14.75 -25.29 2.69
N LEU A 23 -13.74 -25.86 3.36
CA LEU A 23 -12.44 -25.19 3.51
C LEU A 23 -11.74 -24.96 2.17
N ILE A 24 -11.77 -25.93 1.26
CA ILE A 24 -11.21 -25.79 -0.10
C ILE A 24 -11.94 -24.67 -0.86
N ILE A 25 -13.27 -24.62 -0.77
CA ILE A 25 -14.07 -23.58 -1.43
C ILE A 25 -13.75 -22.20 -0.86
N LEU A 26 -13.70 -22.06 0.47
CA LEU A 26 -13.35 -20.79 1.12
C LEU A 26 -11.94 -20.34 0.76
N PHE A 27 -10.98 -21.26 0.72
CA PHE A 27 -9.62 -20.97 0.28
C PHE A 27 -9.59 -20.50 -1.18
N GLY A 28 -10.32 -21.17 -2.08
CA GLY A 28 -10.44 -20.77 -3.48
C GLY A 28 -11.08 -19.40 -3.67
N LEU A 29 -12.18 -19.13 -2.97
CA LEU A 29 -12.87 -17.84 -2.98
C LEU A 29 -11.97 -16.72 -2.45
N TRP A 30 -11.25 -16.96 -1.36
CA TRP A 30 -10.31 -15.98 -0.80
C TRP A 30 -9.20 -15.62 -1.79
N ASN A 31 -8.61 -16.61 -2.46
CA ASN A 31 -7.61 -16.40 -3.50
C ASN A 31 -8.16 -15.63 -4.70
N LEU A 32 -9.39 -15.96 -5.13
CA LEU A 32 -10.03 -15.27 -6.24
C LEU A 32 -10.30 -13.80 -5.91
N ILE A 33 -10.85 -13.51 -4.72
CA ILE A 33 -11.09 -12.14 -4.25
C ILE A 33 -9.76 -11.38 -4.23
N TRP A 34 -8.73 -11.95 -3.61
CA TRP A 34 -7.40 -11.34 -3.56
C TRP A 34 -6.86 -11.03 -4.97
N PHE A 35 -6.86 -12.01 -5.86
CA PHE A 35 -6.31 -11.88 -7.22
C PHE A 35 -7.04 -10.80 -8.03
N VAL A 36 -8.38 -10.81 -8.02
CA VAL A 36 -9.20 -9.84 -8.74
C VAL A 36 -8.97 -8.44 -8.20
N THR A 37 -9.01 -8.26 -6.87
CA THR A 37 -8.81 -6.95 -6.25
C THR A 37 -7.44 -6.36 -6.55
N VAL A 38 -6.37 -7.16 -6.42
CA VAL A 38 -5.01 -6.69 -6.69
C VAL A 38 -4.82 -6.36 -8.17
N THR A 39 -5.30 -7.22 -9.06
CA THR A 39 -5.16 -7.02 -10.51
C THR A 39 -5.85 -5.73 -10.95
N ILE A 40 -7.14 -5.57 -10.63
CA ILE A 40 -7.91 -4.38 -11.03
C ILE A 40 -7.27 -3.10 -10.47
N LYS A 41 -6.88 -3.13 -9.20
CA LYS A 41 -6.37 -1.94 -8.53
C LYS A 41 -5.00 -1.50 -9.05
N TYR A 42 -4.09 -2.45 -9.27
CA TYR A 42 -2.71 -2.14 -9.64
C TYR A 42 -2.49 -2.02 -11.14
N GLN A 43 -3.44 -2.46 -11.99
CA GLN A 43 -3.31 -2.41 -13.45
C GLN A 43 -2.95 -1.00 -13.93
N LYS A 44 -3.70 0.02 -13.49
CA LYS A 44 -3.44 1.41 -13.89
C LYS A 44 -2.04 1.91 -13.52
N PHE A 45 -1.47 1.42 -12.41
CA PHE A 45 -0.15 1.84 -11.95
C PHE A 45 0.96 1.18 -12.77
N ILE A 46 0.82 -0.10 -13.07
CA ILE A 46 1.80 -0.85 -13.85
C ILE A 46 1.74 -0.52 -15.35
N ASP A 47 0.60 -0.07 -15.85
CA ASP A 47 0.47 0.44 -17.22
C ASP A 47 1.25 1.75 -17.40
N ALA A 48 1.21 2.64 -16.41
CA ALA A 48 1.97 3.90 -16.42
C ALA A 48 3.48 3.69 -16.21
N VAL A 49 3.85 2.66 -15.45
CA VAL A 49 5.25 2.30 -15.13
C VAL A 49 5.49 0.84 -15.50
N PRO A 50 5.71 0.54 -16.80
CA PRO A 50 5.90 -0.83 -17.26
C PRO A 50 7.23 -1.43 -16.76
N LYS A 51 7.36 -2.75 -16.90
CA LYS A 51 8.60 -3.45 -16.54
C LYS A 51 9.76 -2.98 -17.42
N ASN A 52 10.90 -2.70 -16.79
CA ASN A 52 12.16 -2.48 -17.49
C ASN A 52 12.79 -3.81 -17.94
N LYS A 53 13.97 -3.75 -18.56
CA LYS A 53 14.73 -4.93 -19.03
C LYS A 53 15.08 -5.97 -17.94
N TYR A 54 14.98 -5.60 -16.67
CA TYR A 54 15.23 -6.48 -15.52
C TYR A 54 13.93 -7.04 -14.91
N GLY A 55 12.78 -6.77 -15.53
CA GLY A 55 11.48 -7.26 -15.07
C GLY A 55 10.89 -6.49 -13.88
N VAL A 56 11.45 -5.33 -13.55
CA VAL A 56 11.01 -4.48 -12.43
C VAL A 56 10.17 -3.33 -12.96
N TYR A 57 9.02 -3.03 -12.32
CA TYR A 57 8.22 -1.85 -12.63
C TYR A 57 8.92 -0.60 -12.11
N ASN A 58 9.77 -0.04 -12.97
CA ASN A 58 10.59 1.11 -12.66
C ASN A 58 10.80 1.92 -13.94
N LYS A 59 10.57 3.23 -13.85
CA LYS A 59 10.69 4.18 -14.95
C LYS A 59 11.37 5.44 -14.44
N GLU A 60 12.40 5.90 -15.15
CA GLU A 60 13.01 7.19 -14.92
C GLU A 60 12.39 8.22 -15.88
N GLU A 61 11.96 9.36 -15.35
CA GLU A 61 11.41 10.45 -16.13
C GLU A 61 11.63 11.79 -15.42
N SER A 62 12.11 12.80 -16.14
CA SER A 62 12.27 14.18 -15.64
C SER A 62 13.08 14.32 -14.33
N GLY A 63 14.13 13.50 -14.15
CA GLY A 63 14.99 13.53 -12.96
C GLY A 63 14.42 12.78 -11.74
N TYR A 64 13.32 12.05 -11.92
CA TYR A 64 12.70 11.20 -10.91
C TYR A 64 12.64 9.75 -11.36
N VAL A 65 12.71 8.84 -10.39
CA VAL A 65 12.46 7.41 -10.57
C VAL A 65 11.10 7.08 -9.96
N PHE A 66 10.24 6.51 -10.79
CA PHE A 66 8.92 6.01 -10.43
C PHE A 66 9.00 4.49 -10.33
N ASN A 67 8.48 3.91 -9.26
CA ASN A 67 8.41 2.47 -9.11
C ASN A 67 7.05 2.00 -8.60
N VAL A 68 6.68 0.78 -8.98
CA VAL A 68 5.46 0.12 -8.50
C VAL A 68 5.83 -1.23 -7.90
N LYS A 69 5.55 -1.42 -6.62
CA LYS A 69 5.58 -2.73 -5.97
C LYS A 69 4.14 -3.22 -5.82
N THR A 70 3.77 -4.24 -6.58
CA THR A 70 2.48 -4.92 -6.38
C THR A 70 2.46 -5.65 -5.03
N PRO A 71 1.30 -5.83 -4.40
CA PRO A 71 1.19 -6.57 -3.14
C PRO A 71 1.75 -8.00 -3.24
N ASP A 72 2.36 -8.46 -2.16
CA ASP A 72 2.77 -9.88 -2.04
C ASP A 72 1.52 -10.78 -1.92
N TYR A 73 1.71 -12.10 -2.06
CA TYR A 73 0.63 -13.09 -1.98
C TYR A 73 -0.24 -12.91 -0.72
N LEU A 74 -1.56 -12.89 -0.91
CA LEU A 74 -2.59 -12.63 0.11
C LEU A 74 -2.45 -11.30 0.87
N ARG A 75 -1.69 -10.34 0.34
CA ARG A 75 -1.70 -8.94 0.79
C ARG A 75 -2.44 -8.07 -0.22
N PHE A 76 -3.09 -7.02 0.27
CA PHE A 76 -3.86 -6.10 -0.58
C PHE A 76 -3.13 -4.77 -0.86
N THR A 77 -2.07 -4.50 -0.10
CA THR A 77 -1.34 -3.23 -0.16
C THR A 77 0.11 -3.48 -0.55
N GLY A 78 0.48 -2.91 -1.69
CA GLY A 78 1.83 -2.71 -2.18
C GLY A 78 2.17 -1.22 -2.05
N ASN A 79 3.09 -0.72 -2.86
CA ASN A 79 3.43 0.70 -2.83
C ASN A 79 3.74 1.25 -4.22
N LEU A 80 3.53 2.55 -4.37
CA LEU A 80 4.09 3.37 -5.42
C LEU A 80 5.24 4.16 -4.80
N GLY A 81 6.28 4.42 -5.56
CA GLY A 81 7.42 5.22 -5.11
C GLY A 81 7.79 6.27 -6.14
N VAL A 82 8.06 7.48 -5.66
CA VAL A 82 8.70 8.55 -6.42
C VAL A 82 9.97 8.92 -5.68
N SER A 83 11.12 8.87 -6.35
CA SER A 83 12.40 9.26 -5.75
C SER A 83 13.18 10.15 -6.70
N LYS A 84 14.01 11.04 -6.17
CA LYS A 84 14.94 11.81 -7.01
C LYS A 84 16.10 10.93 -7.44
N VAL A 85 16.58 11.10 -8.66
CA VAL A 85 17.73 10.31 -9.18
C VAL A 85 19.02 10.59 -8.39
N GLU A 86 19.22 11.84 -7.98
CA GLU A 86 20.48 12.32 -7.38
C GLU A 86 20.48 12.36 -5.84
N SER A 87 19.41 11.94 -5.18
CA SER A 87 19.32 11.93 -3.71
C SER A 87 18.47 10.77 -3.21
N LEU A 88 18.54 10.48 -1.89
CA LEU A 88 17.62 9.54 -1.24
C LEU A 88 16.28 10.18 -0.85
N ASP A 89 15.95 11.36 -1.40
CA ASP A 89 14.65 11.95 -1.20
C ASP A 89 13.59 11.13 -1.95
N GLY A 90 12.50 10.80 -1.28
CA GLY A 90 11.44 10.02 -1.88
C GLY A 90 10.09 10.15 -1.19
N LEU A 91 9.06 9.81 -1.94
CA LEU A 91 7.67 9.69 -1.53
C LEU A 91 7.25 8.24 -1.76
N ILE A 92 6.73 7.60 -0.72
CA ILE A 92 6.07 6.30 -0.78
C ILE A 92 4.57 6.53 -0.65
N ILE A 93 3.80 5.89 -1.51
CA ILE A 93 2.35 5.98 -1.54
C ILE A 93 1.78 4.57 -1.40
N TRP A 94 0.90 4.36 -0.43
CA TRP A 94 0.23 3.08 -0.20
C TRP A 94 -1.25 3.18 -0.60
N PRO A 95 -1.65 2.59 -1.74
CA PRO A 95 -3.05 2.54 -2.13
C PRO A 95 -3.86 1.66 -1.16
N LEU A 96 -4.84 2.24 -0.45
CA LEU A 96 -5.64 1.56 0.58
C LEU A 96 -6.81 0.75 0.00
N LEU A 97 -7.11 -0.42 0.55
CA LEU A 97 -8.07 -1.40 -0.02
C LEU A 97 -9.42 -0.77 -0.40
N PHE A 98 -9.97 0.11 0.45
CA PHE A 98 -11.28 0.72 0.28
C PHE A 98 -11.25 2.11 -0.36
N GLY A 99 -10.14 2.46 -1.03
CA GLY A 99 -9.92 3.78 -1.63
C GLY A 99 -9.06 4.68 -0.75
N GLY A 100 -8.52 5.74 -1.36
CA GLY A 100 -7.55 6.64 -0.72
C GLY A 100 -6.14 6.07 -0.66
N TYR A 101 -5.25 6.86 -0.05
CA TYR A 101 -3.83 6.59 0.02
C TYR A 101 -3.27 6.99 1.38
N GLU A 102 -2.26 6.26 1.84
CA GLU A 102 -1.34 6.72 2.87
C GLU A 102 -0.03 7.16 2.24
N TYR A 103 0.65 8.10 2.87
CA TYR A 103 1.85 8.72 2.34
C TYR A 103 2.99 8.70 3.37
N GLY A 104 4.18 8.39 2.89
CA GLY A 104 5.41 8.44 3.67
C GLY A 104 6.47 9.19 2.88
N VAL A 105 7.20 10.08 3.56
CA VAL A 105 8.24 10.89 2.93
C VAL A 105 9.57 10.56 3.57
N ARG A 106 10.59 10.40 2.72
CA ARG A 106 11.99 10.32 3.10
C ARG A 106 12.71 11.55 2.58
N LEU A 107 13.47 12.23 3.43
CA LEU A 107 14.39 13.30 3.05
C LEU A 107 15.79 12.99 3.56
N GLN A 108 16.79 13.13 2.69
CA GLN A 108 18.19 13.07 3.09
C GLN A 108 18.79 14.48 3.05
N LYS A 109 19.35 14.93 4.17
CA LYS A 109 20.01 16.24 4.30
C LYS A 109 21.31 16.06 5.07
N GLY A 110 22.43 16.22 4.38
CA GLY A 110 23.75 15.81 4.88
C GLY A 110 23.78 14.30 5.15
N ASP A 111 24.33 13.92 6.30
CA ASP A 111 24.41 12.52 6.73
C ASP A 111 23.13 12.00 7.42
N GLN A 112 22.09 12.85 7.52
CA GLN A 112 20.86 12.52 8.21
C GLN A 112 19.73 12.17 7.22
N VAL A 113 18.95 11.15 7.60
CA VAL A 113 17.76 10.72 6.87
C VAL A 113 16.55 10.90 7.80
N PHE A 114 15.53 11.56 7.29
CA PHE A 114 14.27 11.81 7.99
C PHE A 114 13.17 11.06 7.27
N GLU A 115 12.43 10.24 8.00
CA GLU A 115 11.31 9.47 7.47
C GLU A 115 10.07 9.74 8.32
N ILE A 116 8.99 10.19 7.70
CA ILE A 116 7.75 10.51 8.42
C ILE A 116 6.52 10.20 7.56
N TYR A 117 5.43 9.84 8.21
CA TYR A 117 4.12 9.81 7.58
C TYR A 117 3.58 11.23 7.40
N VAL A 118 2.92 11.46 6.28
CA VAL A 118 2.27 12.74 5.96
C VAL A 118 0.82 12.53 5.58
N ASP A 119 0.00 13.56 5.78
CA ASP A 119 -1.38 13.58 5.33
C ASP A 119 -1.46 13.81 3.80
N GLU A 120 -2.68 13.84 3.26
CA GLU A 120 -2.95 14.10 1.83
C GLU A 120 -2.43 15.46 1.33
N ASN A 121 -2.21 16.41 2.24
CA ASN A 121 -1.67 17.75 1.95
C ASN A 121 -0.14 17.80 2.16
N MET A 122 0.49 16.64 2.34
CA MET A 122 1.90 16.47 2.65
C MET A 122 2.33 17.14 3.97
N ASN A 123 1.43 17.34 4.92
CA ASN A 123 1.79 17.80 6.26
C ASN A 123 2.17 16.61 7.13
N PRO A 124 3.20 16.74 7.99
CA PRO A 124 3.55 15.68 8.93
C PRO A 124 2.37 15.24 9.80
N ILE A 125 2.09 13.94 9.83
CA ILE A 125 1.20 13.35 10.83
C ILE A 125 1.99 13.29 12.14
N TYR A 126 1.36 13.62 13.27
CA TYR A 126 2.04 13.76 14.56
C TYR A 126 2.89 12.53 14.91
N THR A 127 4.19 12.76 15.10
CA THR A 127 5.15 11.81 15.66
C THR A 127 5.95 12.49 16.76
N ASP A 128 6.65 11.70 17.57
CA ASP A 128 7.57 12.22 18.60
C ASP A 128 8.87 12.79 17.99
N ASP A 129 9.11 12.60 16.69
CA ASP A 129 10.29 13.08 15.98
C ASP A 129 10.12 14.53 15.51
N LYS A 130 10.36 15.45 16.45
CA LYS A 130 10.32 16.90 16.20
C LYS A 130 11.28 17.33 15.09
N LEU A 131 12.42 16.66 14.96
CA LEU A 131 13.43 17.03 13.97
C LEU A 131 12.95 16.67 12.56
N ALA A 132 12.39 15.47 12.36
CA ALA A 132 11.79 15.08 11.09
C ALA A 132 10.65 16.02 10.70
N ILE A 133 9.78 16.40 11.65
CA ILE A 133 8.69 17.37 11.42
C ILE A 133 9.25 18.72 10.95
N GLU A 134 10.31 19.24 11.59
CA GLU A 134 10.94 20.51 11.21
C GLU A 134 11.54 20.44 9.79
N GLN A 135 12.27 19.37 9.47
CA GLN A 135 12.89 19.22 8.16
C GLN A 135 11.84 19.10 7.05
N ILE A 136 10.77 18.35 7.26
CA ILE A 136 9.71 18.19 6.25
C ILE A 136 9.00 19.52 6.01
N LYS A 137 8.69 20.27 7.08
CA LYS A 137 8.14 21.63 6.95
C LYS A 137 9.10 22.57 6.22
N LYS A 138 10.41 22.49 6.50
CA LYS A 138 11.44 23.30 5.84
C LYS A 138 11.54 23.01 4.34
N TYR A 139 11.44 21.74 3.95
CA TYR A 139 11.54 21.29 2.55
C TYR A 139 10.18 20.97 1.92
N GLN A 140 9.10 21.57 2.42
CA GLN A 140 7.72 21.28 1.99
C GLN A 140 7.53 21.42 0.47
N LYS A 141 8.21 22.39 -0.17
CA LYS A 141 8.14 22.57 -1.63
C LYS A 141 8.66 21.35 -2.40
N GLU A 142 9.70 20.69 -1.89
CA GLU A 142 10.26 19.49 -2.53
C GLU A 142 9.32 18.30 -2.37
N VAL A 143 8.70 18.16 -1.20
CA VAL A 143 7.69 17.13 -0.94
C VAL A 143 6.46 17.34 -1.85
N GLN A 144 6.01 18.58 -1.97
CA GLN A 144 4.91 18.96 -2.87
C GLN A 144 5.23 18.68 -4.34
N ALA A 145 6.49 18.88 -4.75
CA ALA A 145 6.91 18.51 -6.10
C ALA A 145 6.82 16.99 -6.34
N MET A 146 7.21 16.16 -5.35
CA MET A 146 7.12 14.69 -5.48
C MET A 146 5.66 14.21 -5.61
N ILE A 147 4.72 14.72 -4.80
CA ILE A 147 3.31 14.34 -4.93
C ILE A 147 2.70 14.86 -6.24
N SER A 148 3.08 16.05 -6.70
CA SER A 148 2.65 16.55 -8.01
C SER A 148 3.10 15.61 -9.13
N LYS A 149 4.35 15.13 -9.09
CA LYS A 149 4.85 14.13 -10.05
C LYS A 149 4.13 12.79 -9.95
N ALA A 150 3.79 12.35 -8.74
CA ALA A 150 2.99 11.14 -8.57
C ALA A 150 1.58 11.28 -9.17
N ASN A 151 0.94 12.43 -8.97
CA ASN A 151 -0.37 12.73 -9.52
C ASN A 151 -0.34 12.76 -11.05
N ASP A 152 0.69 13.40 -11.64
CA ASP A 152 0.90 13.42 -13.09
C ASP A 152 1.08 12.01 -13.67
N MET A 153 1.81 11.13 -12.95
CA MET A 153 2.12 9.78 -13.41
C MET A 153 0.93 8.81 -13.32
N TRP A 154 0.13 8.90 -12.25
CA TRP A 154 -0.85 7.87 -11.90
C TRP A 154 -2.30 8.35 -11.77
N ASP A 155 -2.57 9.63 -12.06
CA ASP A 155 -3.89 10.27 -11.89
C ASP A 155 -4.47 9.93 -10.50
N LEU A 156 -3.68 10.24 -9.47
CA LEU A 156 -4.11 10.06 -8.08
C LEU A 156 -5.12 11.19 -7.76
N LYS A 157 -6.32 10.78 -7.33
CA LYS A 157 -7.42 11.66 -6.91
C LYS A 157 -7.59 11.60 -5.40
#